data_AF-A0A386ZNI5-F1
#
_entry.id   AF-A0A386ZNI5-F1
#
_cell.length_a   1.000
_cell.length_b   1.000
_cell.length_c   1.000
_cell.angle_alpha   90.00
_cell.angle_beta   90.00
_cell.angle_gamma   90.00
#
_symmetry.space_group_name_H-M   'P 1'
#
loop_
_entity.id
_entity.type
_entity.pdbx_description
1 polymer ?
#
loop_
_entity_poly.entity_id
_entity_poly.type
_entity_poly.pdbx_seq_one_letter_code
_entity_poly.pdbx_strand_id
1 'polypeptide(L)'
;MKKADTASAAAALYTGSYAQMCLRAAWQLAADAADIRILSARHGLLRLTTVIEPYDTRLSDYDAITAEQLHDQAAAAELLHRPVIVLAGAEYTRLVREVWPHAEAPLLGSRGIGEHRQRLARIIYAEAAR
;
A
#
# COMPACT_ATOMS: atom_id res chain seq x y z
N MET A 1 11.28 4.42 4.25
CA MET A 1 11.26 2.95 4.45
C MET A 1 12.52 2.37 3.81
N LYS A 2 13.09 1.30 4.38
CA LYS A 2 14.26 0.61 3.77
C LYS A 2 13.88 0.03 2.41
N LYS A 3 14.70 0.29 1.40
CA LYS A 3 14.58 -0.25 0.04
C LYS A 3 15.82 -1.08 -0.30
N ALA A 4 15.75 -1.90 -1.34
CA ALA A 4 16.91 -2.53 -1.97
C ALA A 4 17.78 -1.45 -2.65
N ASP A 5 19.04 -1.80 -2.95
CA ASP A 5 20.02 -0.87 -3.52
C ASP A 5 20.01 -0.85 -5.06
N THR A 6 19.24 -1.75 -5.69
CA THR A 6 19.15 -1.90 -7.15
C THR A 6 17.70 -2.06 -7.61
N ALA A 7 17.47 -1.82 -8.90
CA ALA A 7 16.20 -2.10 -9.56
C ALA A 7 15.64 -3.48 -9.18
N SER A 8 14.43 -3.48 -8.66
CA SER A 8 13.78 -4.69 -8.14
C SER A 8 12.28 -4.63 -8.38
N ALA A 9 11.63 -5.80 -8.45
CA ALA A 9 10.18 -5.87 -8.39
C ALA A 9 9.66 -5.15 -7.14
N ALA A 10 8.53 -4.45 -7.23
CA ALA A 10 8.01 -3.63 -6.14
C ALA A 10 7.85 -4.42 -4.82
N ALA A 11 7.44 -5.69 -4.87
CA ALA A 11 7.37 -6.55 -3.68
C ALA A 11 8.74 -6.81 -3.01
N ALA A 12 9.80 -6.88 -3.81
CA ALA A 12 11.17 -7.12 -3.35
C ALA A 12 11.91 -5.82 -2.99
N LEU A 13 11.51 -4.69 -3.58
CA LEU A 13 12.15 -3.41 -3.33
C LEU A 13 12.05 -3.00 -1.86
N TYR A 14 10.88 -3.12 -1.22
CA TYR A 14 10.71 -2.67 0.17
C TYR A 14 11.11 -3.75 1.18
N THR A 15 12.36 -3.69 1.63
CA THR A 15 12.95 -4.70 2.53
C THR A 15 12.72 -4.44 4.01
N GLY A 16 12.18 -3.27 4.38
CA GLY A 16 11.89 -2.92 5.77
C GLY A 16 10.79 -3.80 6.38
N SER A 17 10.95 -4.18 7.65
CA SER A 17 10.02 -5.07 8.36
C SER A 17 8.56 -4.60 8.33
N TYR A 18 8.33 -3.29 8.44
CA TYR A 18 6.98 -2.71 8.34
C TYR A 18 6.35 -2.96 6.96
N ALA A 19 7.10 -2.77 5.87
CA ALA A 19 6.63 -3.01 4.51
C ALA A 19 6.23 -4.48 4.33
N GLN A 20 7.09 -5.38 4.80
CA GLN A 20 6.89 -6.81 4.74
C GLN A 20 5.65 -7.25 5.53
N MET A 21 5.39 -6.63 6.70
CA MET A 21 4.14 -6.87 7.43
C MET A 21 2.90 -6.38 6.68
N CYS A 22 2.93 -5.17 6.08
CA CYS A 22 1.83 -4.70 5.24
C CYS A 22 1.58 -5.65 4.07
N LEU A 23 2.64 -6.11 3.38
CA LEU A 23 2.50 -7.03 2.27
C LEU A 23 1.94 -8.38 2.70
N ARG A 24 2.42 -8.96 3.81
CA ARG A 24 1.88 -10.20 4.37
C ARG A 24 0.40 -10.07 4.78
N ALA A 25 0.03 -8.95 5.38
CA ALA A 25 -1.37 -8.67 5.72
C ALA A 25 -2.22 -8.51 4.45
N ALA A 26 -1.70 -7.87 3.39
CA ALA A 26 -2.39 -7.78 2.12
C ALA A 26 -2.63 -9.16 1.49
N TRP A 27 -1.65 -10.07 1.54
CA TRP A 27 -1.80 -11.45 1.09
C TRP A 27 -2.88 -12.23 1.85
N GLN A 28 -3.05 -11.96 3.15
CA GLN A 28 -4.10 -12.60 3.94
C GLN A 28 -5.51 -12.07 3.60
N LEU A 29 -5.61 -10.79 3.24
CA LEU A 29 -6.87 -10.11 2.96
C LEU A 29 -7.34 -10.30 1.51
N ALA A 30 -6.40 -10.31 0.56
CA ALA A 30 -6.74 -10.39 -0.86
C ALA A 30 -7.30 -11.77 -1.23
N ALA A 31 -8.24 -11.79 -2.17
CA ALA A 31 -8.70 -13.03 -2.80
C ALA A 31 -7.70 -13.54 -3.85
N ASP A 32 -7.06 -12.60 -4.56
CA ASP A 32 -6.06 -12.88 -5.60
C ASP A 32 -4.83 -11.98 -5.43
N ALA A 33 -3.65 -12.53 -5.72
CA ALA A 33 -2.38 -11.81 -5.87
C ALA A 33 -2.49 -10.60 -6.80
N ALA A 34 -3.28 -10.75 -7.87
CA ALA A 34 -3.48 -9.73 -8.90
C ALA A 34 -4.23 -8.49 -8.40
N ASP A 35 -4.83 -8.54 -7.21
CA ASP A 35 -5.50 -7.41 -6.57
C ASP A 35 -4.59 -6.60 -5.65
N ILE A 36 -3.40 -7.13 -5.32
CA ILE A 36 -2.47 -6.47 -4.42
C ILE A 36 -1.68 -5.39 -5.18
N ARG A 37 -1.65 -4.18 -4.62
CA ARG A 37 -0.83 -3.06 -5.11
C ARG A 37 0.06 -2.53 -3.99
N ILE A 38 1.26 -2.08 -4.36
CA ILE A 38 2.07 -1.21 -3.50
C ILE A 38 1.72 0.23 -3.83
N LEU A 39 1.37 1.01 -2.79
CA LEU A 39 1.20 2.45 -2.92
C LEU A 39 2.56 3.15 -2.69
N SER A 40 3.09 3.74 -3.76
CA SER A 40 4.36 4.45 -3.82
C SER A 40 4.12 5.96 -3.85
N ALA A 41 4.86 6.73 -3.04
CA ALA A 41 4.81 8.19 -3.14
C ALA A 41 5.24 8.71 -4.51
N ARG A 42 6.20 8.07 -5.18
CA ARG A 42 6.71 8.52 -6.49
C ARG A 42 5.89 8.00 -7.66
N HIS A 43 5.34 6.79 -7.52
CA HIS A 43 4.82 6.03 -8.67
C HIS A 43 3.32 5.70 -8.55
N GLY A 44 2.66 6.02 -7.44
CA GLY A 44 1.27 5.64 -7.22
C GLY A 44 1.10 4.13 -7.05
N LEU A 45 0.17 3.52 -7.78
CA LEU A 45 -0.17 2.10 -7.71
C LEU A 45 0.81 1.26 -8.53
N LEU A 46 1.58 0.43 -7.83
CA LEU A 46 2.47 -0.54 -8.45
C LEU A 46 1.94 -1.96 -8.30
N ARG A 47 1.99 -2.75 -9.37
CA ARG A 47 1.86 -4.21 -9.26
C ARG A 47 3.07 -4.76 -8.52
N LEU A 48 2.90 -5.89 -7.84
CA LEU A 48 3.97 -6.54 -7.08
C LEU A 48 5.20 -6.86 -7.93
N THR A 49 5.00 -7.15 -9.22
CA THR A 49 6.03 -7.52 -10.20
C THR A 49 6.64 -6.33 -10.94
N THR A 50 6.12 -5.11 -10.78
CA THR A 50 6.65 -3.94 -11.48
C THR A 50 8.06 -3.64 -10.99
N VAL A 51 9.04 -3.68 -11.90
CA VAL A 51 10.44 -3.37 -11.59
C VAL A 51 10.63 -1.86 -11.55
N ILE A 52 11.19 -1.35 -10.46
CA ILE A 52 11.49 0.07 -10.28
C ILE A 52 12.85 0.27 -9.61
N GLU A 53 13.48 1.41 -9.88
CA GLU A 53 14.70 1.84 -9.21
C GLU A 53 14.43 2.29 -7.77
N PRO A 54 15.42 2.19 -6.87
CA PRO A 54 15.35 2.79 -5.55
C PRO A 54 15.13 4.31 -5.64
N TYR A 55 14.35 4.85 -4.71
CA TYR A 55 14.02 6.27 -4.67
C TYR A 55 13.75 6.73 -3.24
N ASP A 56 13.85 8.04 -2.98
CA ASP A 56 13.53 8.65 -1.67
C ASP A 56 12.60 9.86 -1.83
N THR A 57 11.38 9.59 -2.28
CA THR A 57 10.29 10.57 -2.40
C THR A 57 9.31 10.35 -1.26
N ARG A 58 8.90 11.43 -0.61
CA ARG A 58 7.84 11.50 0.41
C ARG A 58 6.58 12.08 -0.23
N LEU A 59 5.41 11.81 0.35
CA LEU A 59 4.14 12.39 -0.15
C LEU A 59 4.07 13.93 -0.05
N SER A 60 4.94 14.53 0.77
CA SER A 60 5.08 15.98 0.89
C SER A 60 5.91 16.61 -0.23
N ASP A 61 6.61 15.79 -1.02
CA ASP A 61 7.56 16.29 -2.01
C ASP A 61 6.82 16.64 -3.31
N TYR A 62 7.36 17.58 -4.07
CA TYR A 62 6.71 18.12 -5.28
C TYR A 62 6.52 17.06 -6.39
N ASP A 63 7.39 16.06 -6.45
CA ASP A 63 7.34 14.95 -7.40
C ASP A 63 6.51 13.77 -6.90
N ALA A 64 5.77 13.93 -5.80
CA ALA A 64 4.87 12.91 -5.30
C ALA A 64 3.61 12.76 -6.17
N ILE A 65 3.07 11.55 -6.17
CA ILE A 65 1.81 11.20 -6.80
C ILE A 65 0.66 12.04 -6.21
N THR A 66 -0.18 12.59 -7.07
CA THR A 66 -1.40 13.32 -6.68
C THR A 66 -2.62 12.40 -6.64
N ALA A 67 -3.72 12.85 -6.02
CA ALA A 67 -4.98 12.11 -6.04
C ALA A 67 -5.54 11.94 -7.46
N GLU A 68 -5.39 12.95 -8.31
CA GLU A 68 -5.78 12.91 -9.73
C GLU A 68 -4.98 11.84 -10.50
N GLN A 69 -3.66 11.83 -10.36
CA GLN A 69 -2.82 10.82 -11.00
C GLN A 69 -3.13 9.40 -10.48
N LEU A 70 -3.42 9.27 -9.18
CA LEU A 70 -3.82 8.01 -8.58
C LEU A 70 -5.18 7.54 -9.10
N HIS A 71 -6.13 8.46 -9.28
CA HIS A 71 -7.43 8.19 -9.89
C HIS A 71 -7.28 7.71 -11.34
N ASP A 72 -6.44 8.36 -12.14
CA ASP A 72 -6.20 7.94 -13.53
C ASP A 72 -5.58 6.54 -13.62
N GLN A 73 -4.63 6.23 -12.75
CA GLN A 73 -4.06 4.87 -12.64
C GLN A 73 -5.13 3.84 -12.25
N ALA A 74 -6.01 4.19 -11.31
CA ALA A 74 -7.09 3.33 -10.88
C ALA A 74 -8.13 3.11 -12.00
N ALA A 75 -8.45 4.14 -12.78
CA ALA A 75 -9.34 4.06 -13.94
C ALA A 75 -8.77 3.14 -15.01
N ALA A 76 -7.51 3.35 -15.40
CA ALA A 76 -6.82 2.56 -16.41
C ALA A 76 -6.66 1.08 -16.02
N ALA A 77 -6.65 0.77 -14.71
CA ALA A 77 -6.56 -0.58 -14.18
C ALA A 77 -7.92 -1.18 -13.79
N GLU A 78 -9.03 -0.51 -14.10
CA GLU A 78 -10.40 -0.94 -13.77
C GLU A 78 -10.63 -1.18 -12.25
N LEU A 79 -10.00 -0.35 -11.41
CA LEU A 79 -10.02 -0.47 -9.95
C LEU A 79 -10.99 0.50 -9.24
N LEU A 80 -11.50 1.52 -9.92
CA LEU A 80 -12.30 2.59 -9.30
C LEU A 80 -13.51 2.07 -8.52
N HIS A 81 -14.17 1.02 -9.02
CA HIS A 81 -15.40 0.47 -8.42
C HIS A 81 -15.15 -0.76 -7.55
N ARG A 82 -13.89 -1.13 -7.30
CA ARG A 82 -13.56 -2.29 -6.47
C ARG A 82 -13.58 -1.94 -4.98
N PRO A 83 -13.84 -2.92 -4.09
CA PRO A 83 -13.55 -2.76 -2.66
C PRO A 83 -12.06 -2.52 -2.45
N VAL A 84 -11.72 -1.57 -1.56
CA VAL A 84 -10.33 -1.19 -1.29
C VAL A 84 -10.04 -1.25 0.19
N ILE A 85 -8.94 -1.90 0.54
CA ILE A 85 -8.35 -1.89 1.89
C ILE A 85 -6.97 -1.25 1.80
N VAL A 86 -6.75 -0.14 2.53
CA VAL A 86 -5.46 0.55 2.60
C VAL A 86 -4.73 0.22 3.91
N LEU A 87 -3.55 -0.39 3.78
CA LEU A 87 -2.65 -0.72 4.88
C LEU A 87 -1.51 0.30 4.97
N ALA A 88 -1.85 1.54 5.30
CA ALA A 88 -0.90 2.66 5.37
C ALA A 88 -1.16 3.60 6.55
N GLY A 89 -0.25 4.56 6.75
CA GLY A 89 -0.43 5.65 7.71
C GLY A 89 -1.41 6.72 7.20
N ALA A 90 -1.78 7.65 8.09
CA ALA A 90 -2.85 8.61 7.88
C ALA A 90 -2.73 9.43 6.58
N GLU A 91 -1.53 9.90 6.21
CA GLU A 91 -1.32 10.69 4.98
C GLU A 91 -1.65 9.88 3.72
N TYR A 92 -1.10 8.68 3.60
CA TYR A 92 -1.40 7.77 2.49
C TYR A 92 -2.86 7.32 2.50
N THR A 93 -3.44 7.08 3.68
CA THR A 93 -4.87 6.75 3.81
C THR A 93 -5.76 7.89 3.32
N ARG A 94 -5.40 9.14 3.61
CA ARG A 94 -6.12 10.31 3.12
C ARG A 94 -6.07 10.38 1.60
N LEU A 95 -4.87 10.27 1.01
CA LEU A 95 -4.69 10.22 -0.45
C LEU A 95 -5.57 9.14 -1.10
N VAL A 96 -5.56 7.92 -0.56
CA VAL A 96 -6.41 6.82 -1.08
C VAL A 96 -7.89 7.17 -0.98
N ARG A 97 -8.34 7.80 0.11
CA ARG A 97 -9.75 8.15 0.31
C ARG A 97 -10.24 9.30 -0.55
N GLU A 98 -9.35 10.09 -1.16
CA GLU A 98 -9.72 11.06 -2.19
C GLU A 98 -10.15 10.36 -3.49
N VAL A 99 -9.63 9.16 -3.75
CA VAL A 99 -10.01 8.33 -4.92
C VAL A 99 -11.10 7.31 -4.58
N TRP A 100 -11.00 6.66 -3.42
CA TRP A 100 -11.97 5.68 -2.92
C TRP A 100 -12.48 6.10 -1.54
N PRO A 101 -13.52 6.95 -1.46
CA PRO A 101 -14.07 7.41 -0.17
C PRO A 101 -14.51 6.27 0.76
N HIS A 102 -14.87 5.12 0.19
CA HIS A 102 -15.27 3.90 0.91
C HIS A 102 -14.10 3.02 1.37
N ALA A 103 -12.85 3.40 1.10
CA ALA A 103 -11.70 2.56 1.45
C ALA A 103 -11.61 2.28 2.96
N GLU A 104 -11.56 0.99 3.28
CA GLU A 104 -11.29 0.52 4.63
C GLU A 104 -9.83 0.80 4.98
N ALA A 105 -9.59 1.29 6.20
CA ALA A 105 -8.24 1.65 6.65
C ALA A 105 -7.98 1.06 8.04
N PRO A 106 -7.68 -0.25 8.16
CA PRO A 106 -7.55 -0.93 9.44
C PRO A 106 -6.49 -0.33 10.37
N LEU A 107 -5.50 0.36 9.81
CA LEU A 107 -4.42 1.00 10.55
C LEU A 107 -4.74 2.44 10.98
N LEU A 108 -5.80 3.05 10.45
CA LEU A 108 -6.18 4.42 10.79
C LEU A 108 -6.55 4.53 12.28
N GLY A 109 -6.20 5.68 12.88
CA GLY A 109 -6.43 5.95 14.30
C GLY A 109 -5.45 5.24 15.24
N SER A 110 -4.43 4.57 14.70
CA SER A 110 -3.34 4.03 15.52
C SER A 110 -2.45 5.14 16.09
N ARG A 111 -1.92 4.93 17.29
CA ARG A 111 -1.04 5.89 17.98
C ARG A 111 0.40 5.92 17.46
N GLY A 112 0.73 5.06 16.51
CA GLY A 112 2.05 4.99 15.89
C GLY A 112 2.40 3.59 15.38
N ILE A 113 3.67 3.43 15.00
CA ILE A 113 4.14 2.23 14.29
C ILE A 113 4.01 0.93 15.10
N GLY A 114 4.11 1.01 16.44
CA GLY A 114 3.95 -0.16 17.31
C GLY A 114 2.53 -0.74 17.24
N GLU A 115 1.51 0.12 17.28
CA GLU A 115 0.12 -0.29 17.15
C GLU A 115 -0.20 -0.77 15.73
N HIS A 116 0.38 -0.14 14.70
CA HIS A 116 0.27 -0.66 13.33
C HIS A 116 0.75 -2.11 13.26
N ARG A 117 1.93 -2.41 13.82
CA ARG A 117 2.48 -3.76 13.84
C ARG A 117 1.57 -4.73 14.58
N GLN A 118 0.98 -4.33 15.70
CA GLN A 118 0.01 -5.18 16.42
C GLN A 118 -1.24 -5.47 15.57
N ARG A 119 -1.82 -4.46 14.93
CA ARG A 119 -3.00 -4.64 14.06
C ARG A 119 -2.68 -5.49 12.84
N LEU A 120 -1.54 -5.24 12.19
CA LEU A 120 -1.04 -6.06 11.08
C LEU A 120 -0.81 -7.51 11.51
N ALA A 121 -0.22 -7.75 12.68
CA ALA A 121 -0.04 -9.10 13.20
C ALA A 121 -1.39 -9.81 13.40
N ARG A 122 -2.39 -9.13 13.97
CA ARG A 122 -3.74 -9.72 14.08
C ARG A 122 -4.33 -10.08 12.73
N ILE A 123 -4.13 -9.27 11.69
CA ILE A 123 -4.58 -9.59 10.34
C ILE A 123 -3.83 -10.82 9.81
N ILE A 124 -2.50 -10.83 9.88
CA ILE A 124 -1.64 -11.91 9.36
C ILE A 124 -1.95 -13.25 10.01
N TYR A 125 -2.27 -13.24 11.31
CA TYR A 125 -2.50 -14.45 12.12
C TYR A 125 -3.97 -14.68 12.45
N ALA A 126 -4.90 -13.90 11.92
CA ALA A 126 -6.31 -14.23 12.02
C ALA A 126 -6.49 -15.56 11.29
N GLU A 127 -6.87 -16.61 12.02
CA GLU A 127 -7.30 -17.86 11.42
C GLU A 127 -8.30 -17.51 10.33
N ALA A 128 -8.01 -17.96 9.11
CA ALA A 128 -8.96 -17.86 8.02
C ALA A 128 -10.20 -18.66 8.45
N ALA A 129 -11.16 -17.98 9.05
CA ALA A 129 -12.56 -18.41 9.03
C ALA A 129 -13.00 -18.29 7.56
N ARG A 130 -12.54 -19.25 6.75
CA ARG A 130 -13.02 -19.51 5.40
C ARG A 130 -13.40 -20.98 5.36
#